data_AF-A0A0S7ZDB2-F1
#
_entry.id   AF-A0A0S7ZDB2-F1
#
_cell.length_a   1.000
_cell.length_b   1.000
_cell.length_c   1.000
_cell.angle_alpha   90.00
_cell.angle_beta   90.00
_cell.angle_gamma   90.00
#
_symmetry.space_group_name_H-M   'P 1'
#
loop_
_entity.id
_entity.type
_entity.pdbx_description
1 polymer ?
#
loop_
_entity_poly.entity_id
_entity_poly.type
_entity_poly.pdbx_seq_one_letter_code
_entity_poly.pdbx_strand_id
1 'polypeptide(L)'
;MSSSEDEQIGSPWDTSKPQPALIELEKSGRIRGSVLDIGCCSGENALYLASKGYSVTGIDSSPTFIARALLKAARRNLKVKFLLFDSLQLEHLGMFFDTVIDCGLFHSFPLETRPHFISSLYRVLRAGGLYHVLCYAEGDLGFSGPKRVTKGELHHYFSEGWEVKEITRIRFETNDSKGEYWGLLATILRLP
;
A
#
# COMPACT_ATOMS: atom_id res chain seq x y z
N MET A 1 2.52 39.55 -7.99
CA MET A 1 1.33 39.35 -7.14
C MET A 1 1.17 37.86 -6.96
N SER A 2 1.59 37.34 -5.81
CA SER A 2 1.52 35.92 -5.47
C SER A 2 0.11 35.60 -4.97
N SER A 3 -0.69 34.95 -5.80
CA SER A 3 -1.85 34.19 -5.34
C SER A 3 -1.41 32.73 -5.28
N SER A 4 -1.22 32.25 -4.05
CA SER A 4 -0.99 30.86 -3.68
C SER A 4 -2.14 29.99 -4.20
N GLU A 5 -1.93 29.32 -5.33
CA GLU A 5 -2.76 28.20 -5.76
C GLU A 5 -2.28 26.93 -5.02
N ASP A 6 -3.22 26.32 -4.29
CA ASP A 6 -3.24 24.92 -3.87
C ASP A 6 -2.19 24.41 -2.85
N GLU A 7 -2.31 24.83 -1.59
CA GLU A 7 -2.10 23.90 -0.47
C GLU A 7 -3.45 23.30 -0.07
N GLN A 8 -4.01 22.48 -0.96
CA GLN A 8 -5.06 21.57 -0.56
C GLN A 8 -4.45 20.63 0.49
N ILE A 9 -4.91 20.75 1.74
CA ILE A 9 -4.53 19.87 2.85
C ILE A 9 -4.60 18.43 2.32
N GLY A 10 -3.42 17.85 2.06
CA GLY A 10 -3.32 16.49 1.54
C GLY A 10 -3.97 15.54 2.52
N SER A 11 -4.58 14.46 2.03
CA SER A 11 -5.08 13.41 2.92
C SER A 11 -3.98 13.00 3.90
N PRO A 12 -4.30 12.72 5.18
CA PRO A 12 -3.27 12.43 6.20
C PRO A 12 -2.31 11.30 5.82
N TRP A 13 -2.73 10.37 4.97
CA TRP A 13 -1.93 9.25 4.51
C TRP A 13 -1.07 9.55 3.26
N ASP A 14 -1.29 10.65 2.54
CA ASP A 14 -0.53 11.02 1.33
C ASP A 14 0.77 11.79 1.69
N THR A 15 1.71 11.07 2.30
CA THR A 15 2.97 11.65 2.77
C THR A 15 3.88 12.07 1.61
N SER A 16 4.83 12.98 1.87
CA SER A 16 5.86 13.39 0.90
C SER A 16 7.08 12.46 0.84
N LYS A 17 7.03 11.36 1.59
CA LYS A 17 8.11 10.37 1.77
C LYS A 17 7.51 8.96 1.78
N PRO A 18 8.27 7.93 1.36
CA PRO A 18 7.83 6.54 1.48
C PRO A 18 7.68 6.15 2.96
N GLN A 19 6.84 5.15 3.21
CA GLN A 19 6.69 4.58 4.55
C GLN A 19 8.03 4.01 5.04
N PRO A 20 8.49 4.32 6.26
CA PRO A 20 9.73 3.75 6.81
C PRO A 20 9.71 2.22 6.82
N ALA A 21 8.53 1.63 7.08
CA ALA A 21 8.31 0.19 7.02
C ALA A 21 8.67 -0.40 5.64
N LEU A 22 8.33 0.29 4.55
CA LEU A 22 8.65 -0.15 3.19
C LEU A 22 10.16 -0.10 2.91
N ILE A 23 10.83 0.96 3.37
CA ILE A 23 12.29 1.09 3.25
C ILE A 23 12.99 -0.11 3.91
N GLU A 24 12.55 -0.51 5.11
CA GLU A 24 13.15 -1.64 5.81
C GLU A 24 12.82 -2.99 5.16
N LEU A 25 11.64 -3.15 4.55
CA LEU A 25 11.33 -4.33 3.73
C LEU A 25 12.26 -4.44 2.51
N GLU A 26 12.54 -3.33 1.84
CA GLU A 26 13.45 -3.29 0.70
C GLU A 26 14.88 -3.68 1.13
N LYS A 27 15.42 -3.00 2.14
CA LYS A 27 16.78 -3.27 2.66
C LYS A 27 16.98 -4.70 3.17
N SER A 28 15.94 -5.31 3.72
CA SER A 28 15.98 -6.70 4.22
C SER A 28 15.79 -7.76 3.13
N GLY A 29 15.68 -7.35 1.85
CA GLY A 29 15.51 -8.25 0.72
C GLY A 29 14.13 -8.88 0.62
N ARG A 30 13.12 -8.30 1.28
CA ARG A 30 11.74 -8.81 1.28
C ARG A 30 10.92 -8.29 0.09
N ILE A 31 11.36 -7.20 -0.55
CA ILE A 31 10.81 -6.76 -1.85
C ILE A 31 11.58 -7.45 -2.97
N ARG A 32 10.84 -8.11 -3.88
CA ARG A 32 11.44 -8.88 -4.99
C ARG A 32 10.61 -8.84 -6.27
N GLY A 33 11.30 -9.00 -7.40
CA GLY A 33 10.70 -9.15 -8.71
C GLY A 33 9.85 -7.95 -9.13
N SER A 34 8.73 -8.25 -9.78
CA SER A 34 7.72 -7.27 -10.18
C SER A 34 6.86 -6.86 -8.98
N VAL A 35 6.69 -5.54 -8.79
CA VAL A 35 6.01 -4.97 -7.62
C VAL A 35 4.72 -4.26 -8.01
N LEU A 36 3.66 -4.52 -7.26
CA LEU A 36 2.41 -3.75 -7.29
C LEU A 36 2.25 -2.93 -6.00
N ASP A 37 2.08 -1.62 -6.13
CA ASP A 37 1.67 -0.71 -5.05
C ASP A 37 0.16 -0.45 -5.18
N ILE A 38 -0.65 -1.12 -4.34
CA ILE A 38 -2.11 -1.04 -4.40
C ILE A 38 -2.60 0.07 -3.49
N GLY A 39 -3.39 1.01 -4.04
CA GLY A 39 -3.78 2.23 -3.33
C GLY A 39 -2.59 3.17 -3.17
N CYS A 40 -1.83 3.37 -4.26
CA CYS A 40 -0.52 4.01 -4.22
C CYS A 40 -0.56 5.50 -3.86
N CYS A 41 -1.74 6.12 -3.79
CA CYS A 41 -1.91 7.56 -3.60
C CYS A 41 -1.03 8.33 -4.59
N SER A 42 -0.33 9.39 -4.15
CA SER A 42 0.60 10.13 -5.03
C SER A 42 1.93 9.40 -5.30
N GLY A 43 2.07 8.13 -4.89
CA GLY A 43 3.07 7.21 -5.40
C GLY A 43 4.44 7.22 -4.72
N GLU A 44 4.61 7.80 -3.52
CA GLU A 44 5.94 7.88 -2.88
C GLU A 44 6.60 6.52 -2.67
N ASN A 45 5.82 5.51 -2.27
CA ASN A 45 6.28 4.13 -2.11
C ASN A 45 6.74 3.53 -3.45
N ALA A 46 5.88 3.60 -4.48
CA ALA A 46 6.22 3.14 -5.82
C ALA A 46 7.44 3.85 -6.42
N LEU A 47 7.54 5.17 -6.25
CA LEU A 47 8.68 5.96 -6.73
C LEU A 47 9.97 5.59 -6.00
N TYR A 48 9.91 5.38 -4.69
CA TYR A 48 11.06 4.91 -3.92
C TYR A 48 11.56 3.56 -4.46
N LEU A 49 10.69 2.56 -4.60
CA LEU A 49 11.09 1.26 -5.13
C LEU A 49 11.61 1.34 -6.57
N ALA A 50 10.99 2.16 -7.42
CA ALA A 50 11.51 2.36 -8.78
C ALA A 50 12.90 2.99 -8.78
N SER A 51 13.20 3.90 -7.85
CA SER A 51 14.56 4.45 -7.68
C SER A 51 15.60 3.41 -7.22
N LYS A 52 15.14 2.29 -6.66
CA LYS A 52 15.96 1.12 -6.31
C LYS A 52 16.09 0.10 -7.45
N GLY A 53 15.48 0.36 -8.60
CA GLY A 53 15.57 -0.50 -9.79
C GLY A 53 14.47 -1.56 -9.91
N TYR A 54 13.47 -1.55 -9.03
CA TYR A 54 12.33 -2.46 -9.16
C TYR A 54 11.42 -2.05 -10.33
N SER A 55 10.80 -3.05 -10.98
CA SER A 55 9.72 -2.83 -11.94
C SER A 55 8.41 -2.65 -11.18
N VAL A 56 7.96 -1.40 -11.04
CA VAL A 56 6.80 -1.06 -10.20
C VAL A 56 5.59 -0.64 -11.04
N THR A 57 4.43 -1.19 -10.69
CA THR A 57 3.12 -0.67 -11.08
C THR A 57 2.42 -0.11 -9.84
N GLY A 58 2.00 1.14 -9.88
CA GLY A 58 1.17 1.75 -8.83
C GLY A 58 -0.26 1.93 -9.33
N ILE A 59 -1.25 1.58 -8.51
CA ILE A 59 -2.65 1.76 -8.85
C ILE A 59 -3.41 2.49 -7.76
N ASP A 60 -4.37 3.31 -8.16
CA ASP A 60 -5.26 4.03 -7.26
C ASP A 60 -6.58 4.33 -7.98
N SER A 61 -7.69 4.43 -7.25
CA SER A 61 -9.01 4.74 -7.82
C SER A 61 -9.25 6.25 -7.96
N SER A 62 -8.37 7.09 -7.43
CA SER A 62 -8.43 8.55 -7.52
C SER A 62 -7.65 9.08 -8.73
N PRO A 63 -8.32 9.71 -9.71
CA PRO A 63 -7.66 10.36 -10.85
C PRO A 63 -6.65 11.42 -10.40
N THR A 64 -6.96 12.14 -9.31
CA THR A 64 -6.11 13.19 -8.76
C THR A 64 -4.79 12.62 -8.22
N PHE A 65 -4.84 11.49 -7.50
CA PHE A 65 -3.62 10.85 -6.99
C PHE A 65 -2.75 10.32 -8.13
N ILE A 66 -3.35 9.66 -9.12
CA ILE A 66 -2.62 9.17 -10.29
C ILE A 66 -1.96 10.32 -11.08
N ALA A 67 -2.67 11.44 -11.31
CA ALA A 67 -2.10 12.60 -11.97
C ALA A 67 -0.88 13.16 -11.20
N ARG A 68 -0.97 13.26 -9.87
CA ARG A 68 0.14 13.69 -9.01
C ARG A 68 1.32 12.71 -9.05
N ALA A 69 1.05 11.41 -9.02
CA ALA A 69 2.07 10.36 -9.09
C ALA A 69 2.85 10.41 -10.41
N LEU A 70 2.15 10.59 -11.54
CA LEU A 70 2.76 10.77 -12.86
C LEU A 70 3.65 12.02 -12.93
N LEU A 71 3.19 13.15 -12.39
CA LEU A 71 3.99 14.38 -12.33
C LEU A 71 5.26 14.20 -11.48
N LYS A 72 5.14 13.53 -10.33
CA LYS A 72 6.30 13.22 -9.47
C LYS A 72 7.29 12.28 -10.18
N ALA A 73 6.80 11.25 -10.88
CA ALA A 73 7.62 10.33 -11.66
C ALA A 73 8.44 11.07 -12.74
N ALA A 74 7.76 11.92 -13.52
CA ALA A 74 8.40 12.71 -14.57
C ALA A 74 9.47 13.66 -14.01
N ARG A 75 9.15 14.40 -12.93
CA ARG A 75 10.11 15.31 -12.27
C ARG A 75 11.34 14.59 -11.71
N ARG A 76 11.18 13.36 -11.25
CA ARG A 76 12.28 12.53 -10.70
C ARG A 76 12.98 11.69 -11.76
N ASN A 77 12.55 11.77 -13.02
CA ASN A 77 13.03 10.94 -14.14
C ASN A 77 12.98 9.43 -13.83
N LEU A 78 11.90 8.98 -13.17
CA LEU A 78 11.68 7.59 -12.80
C LEU A 78 10.65 6.94 -13.71
N LYS A 79 10.92 5.70 -14.15
CA LYS A 79 9.99 4.90 -14.94
C LYS A 79 9.10 4.06 -14.02
N VAL A 80 7.85 4.50 -13.84
CA VAL A 80 6.82 3.79 -13.05
C VAL A 80 5.53 3.75 -13.84
N LYS A 81 4.84 2.60 -13.85
CA LYS A 81 3.52 2.48 -14.46
C LYS A 81 2.46 2.86 -13.44
N PHE A 82 1.85 4.04 -13.55
CA PHE A 82 0.72 4.43 -12.72
C PHE A 82 -0.59 4.26 -13.49
N LEU A 83 -1.60 3.64 -12.86
CA LEU A 83 -2.90 3.35 -13.48
C LEU A 83 -4.05 3.77 -12.58
N LEU A 84 -5.02 4.47 -13.16
CA LEU A 84 -6.33 4.65 -12.54
C LEU A 84 -7.06 3.30 -12.59
N PHE A 85 -7.23 2.65 -11.45
CA PHE A 85 -7.70 1.27 -11.40
C PHE A 85 -8.42 0.95 -10.08
N ASP A 86 -9.46 0.12 -10.15
CA ASP A 86 -10.17 -0.39 -8.98
C ASP A 86 -9.49 -1.67 -8.46
N SER A 87 -9.00 -1.62 -7.22
CA SER A 87 -8.35 -2.75 -6.55
C SER A 87 -9.28 -3.90 -6.19
N LEU A 88 -10.59 -3.77 -6.40
CA LEU A 88 -11.54 -4.89 -6.32
C LEU A 88 -11.60 -5.70 -7.62
N GLN A 89 -10.94 -5.25 -8.68
CA GLN A 89 -10.98 -5.86 -10.02
C GLN A 89 -9.58 -6.16 -10.58
N LEU A 90 -8.61 -6.44 -9.71
CA LEU A 90 -7.20 -6.70 -10.05
C LEU A 90 -7.03 -7.82 -11.08
N GLU A 91 -7.93 -8.81 -11.14
CA GLU A 91 -7.94 -9.86 -12.16
C GLU A 91 -8.00 -9.30 -13.60
N HIS A 92 -8.52 -8.08 -13.80
CA HIS A 92 -8.59 -7.41 -15.09
C HIS A 92 -7.35 -6.58 -15.41
N LEU A 93 -6.36 -6.51 -14.51
CA LEU A 93 -5.12 -5.77 -14.72
C LEU A 93 -4.24 -6.42 -15.79
N GLY A 94 -4.41 -7.72 -16.04
CA GLY A 94 -3.63 -8.48 -17.04
C GLY A 94 -2.15 -8.59 -16.69
N MET A 95 -1.80 -8.41 -15.42
CA MET A 95 -0.44 -8.40 -14.90
C MET A 95 -0.34 -9.31 -13.67
N PHE A 96 0.86 -9.82 -13.41
CA PHE A 96 1.14 -10.64 -12.24
C PHE A 96 2.39 -10.15 -11.54
N PHE A 97 2.41 -10.27 -10.22
CA PHE A 97 3.42 -9.66 -9.37
C PHE A 97 4.07 -10.67 -8.44
N ASP A 98 5.35 -10.46 -8.14
CA ASP A 98 6.11 -11.25 -7.18
C ASP A 98 5.96 -10.68 -5.76
N THR A 99 5.77 -9.35 -5.68
CA THR A 99 5.53 -8.61 -4.45
C THR A 99 4.36 -7.64 -4.62
N VAL A 100 3.46 -7.58 -3.64
CA VAL A 100 2.42 -6.58 -3.54
C VAL A 100 2.63 -5.81 -2.24
N ILE A 101 2.58 -4.48 -2.30
CA ILE A 101 2.57 -3.60 -1.13
C ILE A 101 1.21 -2.91 -1.02
N ASP A 102 0.69 -2.87 0.20
CA ASP A 102 -0.52 -2.14 0.60
C ASP A 102 -0.17 -1.34 1.86
N CYS A 103 -0.21 -0.01 1.74
CA CYS A 103 0.06 0.91 2.84
C CYS A 103 -1.20 1.70 3.23
N GLY A 104 -2.26 0.98 3.59
CA GLY A 104 -3.44 1.57 4.24
C GLY A 104 -4.76 1.37 3.49
N LEU A 105 -4.79 0.48 2.51
CA LEU A 105 -5.97 0.22 1.69
C LEU A 105 -6.82 -0.93 2.25
N PHE A 106 -6.24 -2.08 2.58
CA PHE A 106 -7.00 -3.25 3.05
C PHE A 106 -7.97 -2.91 4.18
N HIS A 107 -7.50 -2.14 5.16
CA HIS A 107 -8.31 -1.79 6.33
C HIS A 107 -9.34 -0.69 6.06
N SER A 108 -9.23 0.04 4.94
CA SER A 108 -10.19 1.07 4.56
C SER A 108 -11.46 0.47 3.97
N PHE A 109 -11.40 -0.79 3.50
CA PHE A 109 -12.58 -1.49 3.02
C PHE A 109 -13.56 -1.85 4.15
N PRO A 110 -14.88 -1.77 3.89
CA PRO A 110 -15.90 -2.39 4.72
C PRO A 110 -15.64 -3.89 4.91
N LEU A 111 -16.12 -4.46 6.02
CA LEU A 111 -15.80 -5.85 6.40
C LEU A 111 -16.29 -6.86 5.35
N GLU A 112 -17.44 -6.58 4.76
CA GLU A 112 -18.09 -7.34 3.70
C GLU A 112 -17.33 -7.28 2.36
N THR A 113 -16.51 -6.25 2.15
CA THR A 113 -15.72 -6.06 0.91
C THR A 113 -14.36 -6.75 0.97
N ARG A 114 -13.79 -6.92 2.18
CA ARG A 114 -12.46 -7.51 2.38
C ARG A 114 -12.29 -8.89 1.72
N PRO A 115 -13.24 -9.85 1.78
CA PRO A 115 -13.10 -11.13 1.11
C PRO A 115 -12.96 -11.01 -0.41
N HIS A 116 -13.71 -10.09 -1.02
CA HIS A 116 -13.63 -9.85 -2.47
C HIS A 116 -12.28 -9.24 -2.87
N PHE A 117 -11.79 -8.25 -2.11
CA PHE A 117 -10.45 -7.69 -2.29
C PHE A 117 -9.37 -8.77 -2.19
N ILE A 118 -9.42 -9.64 -1.18
CA ILE A 118 -8.44 -10.73 -0.99
C ILE A 118 -8.49 -11.70 -2.18
N SER A 119 -9.69 -12.03 -2.67
CA SER A 119 -9.85 -12.88 -3.85
C SER A 119 -9.22 -12.25 -5.10
N SER A 120 -9.47 -10.96 -5.32
CA SER A 120 -8.89 -10.19 -6.43
C SER A 120 -7.35 -10.11 -6.33
N LEU A 121 -6.82 -9.84 -5.13
CA LEU A 121 -5.38 -9.84 -4.82
C LEU A 121 -4.73 -11.21 -5.13
N TYR A 122 -5.39 -12.31 -4.74
CA TYR A 122 -4.90 -13.66 -5.00
C TYR A 122 -4.70 -13.93 -6.50
N ARG A 123 -5.53 -13.33 -7.37
CA ARG A 123 -5.47 -13.53 -8.84
C ARG A 123 -4.24 -12.89 -9.48
N VAL A 124 -3.69 -11.82 -8.91
CA VAL A 124 -2.55 -11.08 -9.47
C VAL A 124 -1.23 -11.38 -8.78
N LEU A 125 -1.24 -11.80 -7.52
CA LEU A 125 -0.02 -12.22 -6.83
C LEU A 125 0.37 -13.62 -7.30
N ARG A 126 1.63 -13.84 -7.69
CA ARG A 126 2.12 -15.17 -8.10
C ARG A 126 2.10 -16.15 -6.94
N ALA A 127 2.02 -17.45 -7.25
CA ALA A 127 2.18 -18.49 -6.24
C ALA A 127 3.57 -18.38 -5.62
N GLY A 128 3.64 -18.40 -4.29
CA GLY A 128 4.85 -18.07 -3.55
C GLY A 128 5.18 -16.58 -3.48
N GLY A 129 4.38 -15.68 -4.06
CA GLY A 129 4.56 -14.23 -3.98
C GLY A 129 4.28 -13.67 -2.58
N LEU A 130 4.82 -12.48 -2.30
CA LEU A 130 4.67 -11.82 -1.01
C LEU A 130 3.67 -10.66 -1.08
N TYR A 131 2.80 -10.59 -0.09
CA TYR A 131 1.94 -9.46 0.18
C TYR A 131 2.37 -8.80 1.49
N HIS A 132 2.74 -7.53 1.42
CA HIS A 132 3.07 -6.72 2.59
C HIS A 132 1.97 -5.70 2.82
N VAL A 133 1.27 -5.83 3.95
CA VAL A 133 0.18 -4.95 4.33
C VAL A 133 0.52 -4.19 5.60
N LEU A 134 0.43 -2.87 5.54
CA LEU A 134 0.57 -1.99 6.69
C LEU A 134 -0.81 -1.42 7.06
N CYS A 135 -1.35 -1.86 8.18
CA CYS A 135 -2.63 -1.41 8.69
C CYS A 135 -2.50 -0.57 9.95
N TYR A 136 -3.44 0.35 10.22
CA TYR A 136 -3.49 0.96 11.55
C TYR A 136 -3.79 -0.11 12.62
N ALA A 137 -3.02 -0.10 13.69
CA ALA A 137 -3.13 -1.08 14.77
C ALA A 137 -4.20 -0.66 15.79
N GLU A 138 -4.86 -1.65 16.40
CA GLU A 138 -5.69 -1.40 17.58
C GLU A 138 -4.82 -0.87 18.75
N GLY A 139 -5.37 0.03 19.56
CA GLY A 139 -4.76 0.49 20.82
C GLY A 139 -4.42 1.99 20.94
N ASP A 140 -4.52 2.79 19.87
CA ASP A 140 -4.28 4.25 19.95
C ASP A 140 -5.63 4.99 19.99
N LEU A 141 -5.99 5.50 21.18
CA LEU A 141 -7.20 6.27 21.44
C LEU A 141 -7.13 7.64 20.75
N GLY A 142 -8.13 7.98 19.92
CA GLY A 142 -8.40 9.39 19.56
C GLY A 142 -8.56 9.76 18.08
N PHE A 143 -8.57 8.81 17.13
CA PHE A 143 -8.64 9.14 15.69
C PHE A 143 -9.88 8.58 14.98
N SER A 144 -10.58 9.43 14.22
CA SER A 144 -11.74 9.09 13.38
C SER A 144 -11.34 8.52 12.01
N GLY A 145 -10.32 7.66 11.98
CA GLY A 145 -9.73 7.13 10.75
C GLY A 145 -10.26 5.76 10.35
N PRO A 146 -9.61 5.12 9.36
CA PRO A 146 -9.96 3.78 8.94
C PRO A 146 -9.93 2.78 10.10
N LYS A 147 -10.74 1.71 9.98
CA LYS A 147 -10.88 0.68 11.00
C LYS A 147 -9.50 0.14 11.40
N ARG A 148 -9.25 0.08 12.71
CA ARG A 148 -8.07 -0.59 13.25
C ARG A 148 -8.17 -2.09 12.99
N VAL A 149 -7.02 -2.73 12.79
CA VAL A 149 -6.92 -4.15 12.52
C VAL A 149 -6.13 -4.83 13.65
N THR A 150 -6.62 -5.99 14.06
CA THR A 150 -5.95 -6.88 15.03
C THR A 150 -5.08 -7.91 14.33
N LYS A 151 -4.12 -8.49 15.05
CA LYS A 151 -3.36 -9.65 14.54
C LYS A 151 -4.29 -10.83 14.21
N GLY A 152 -5.32 -11.04 15.04
CA GLY A 152 -6.31 -12.10 14.84
C GLY A 152 -7.11 -11.93 13.55
N GLU A 153 -7.51 -10.72 13.19
CA GLU A 153 -8.16 -10.44 11.90
C GLU A 153 -7.24 -10.76 10.71
N LEU A 154 -5.96 -10.37 10.77
CA LEU A 154 -5.03 -10.70 9.69
C LEU A 154 -4.86 -12.23 9.54
N HIS A 155 -4.74 -12.97 10.64
CA HIS A 155 -4.72 -14.43 10.57
C HIS A 155 -6.03 -15.03 10.05
N HIS A 156 -7.18 -14.45 10.41
CA HIS A 156 -8.48 -14.92 9.94
C HIS A 156 -8.66 -14.72 8.44
N TYR A 157 -8.45 -13.49 7.95
CA TYR A 157 -8.63 -13.13 6.54
C TYR A 157 -7.61 -13.82 5.61
N PHE A 158 -6.38 -14.05 6.09
CA PHE A 158 -5.31 -14.68 5.32
C PHE A 158 -5.02 -16.10 5.83
N SER A 159 -6.07 -16.91 5.99
CA SER A 159 -5.99 -18.30 6.44
C SER A 159 -6.02 -19.32 5.29
N GLU A 160 -6.90 -19.12 4.31
CA GLU A 160 -7.07 -20.04 3.17
C GLU A 160 -6.26 -19.59 1.96
N GLY A 161 -5.32 -20.42 1.49
CA GLY A 161 -4.45 -20.09 0.35
C GLY A 161 -3.36 -19.07 0.68
N TRP A 162 -3.17 -18.75 1.96
CA TRP A 162 -2.21 -17.77 2.46
C TRP A 162 -1.47 -18.30 3.69
N GLU A 163 -0.26 -17.79 3.92
CA GLU A 163 0.47 -17.99 5.17
C GLU A 163 0.96 -16.65 5.70
N VAL A 164 0.48 -16.24 6.88
CA VAL A 164 1.00 -15.05 7.57
C VAL A 164 2.36 -15.37 8.21
N LYS A 165 3.45 -14.86 7.62
CA LYS A 165 4.83 -15.15 8.04
C LYS A 165 5.26 -14.36 9.27
N GLU A 166 4.88 -13.09 9.32
CA GLU A 166 5.31 -12.15 10.35
C GLU A 166 4.25 -11.05 10.52
N ILE A 167 4.02 -10.62 11.77
CA ILE A 167 3.26 -9.39 12.07
C ILE A 167 4.00 -8.58 13.13
N THR A 168 4.46 -7.39 12.75
CA THR A 168 5.23 -6.49 13.60
C THR A 168 4.47 -5.19 13.82
N ARG A 169 4.47 -4.69 15.07
CA ARG A 169 3.95 -3.36 15.37
C ARG A 169 5.04 -2.34 15.05
N ILE A 170 4.74 -1.38 14.18
CA ILE A 170 5.67 -0.38 13.67
C ILE A 170 5.00 0.99 13.59
N ARG A 171 5.78 2.06 13.49
CA ARG A 171 5.25 3.40 13.26
C ARG A 171 4.63 3.50 11.85
N PHE A 172 3.45 4.08 11.77
CA PHE A 172 2.75 4.43 10.55
C PHE A 172 2.96 5.92 10.28
N GLU A 173 3.65 6.27 9.20
CA GLU A 173 3.90 7.67 8.86
C GLU A 173 2.63 8.34 8.32
N THR A 174 2.29 9.51 8.83
CA THR A 174 1.16 10.33 8.36
C THR A 174 1.55 11.81 8.35
N ASN A 175 0.88 12.62 7.54
CA ASN A 175 0.97 14.08 7.58
C ASN A 175 0.14 14.72 8.70
N ASP A 176 -0.53 13.92 9.55
CA ASP A 176 -1.28 14.47 10.67
C ASP A 176 -0.33 14.81 11.82
N SER A 177 -0.18 16.11 12.06
CA SER A 177 0.68 16.65 13.12
C SER A 177 0.15 16.39 14.54
N LYS A 178 -1.04 15.80 14.68
CA LYS A 178 -1.72 15.63 15.98
C LYS A 178 -1.39 14.33 16.72
N GLY A 179 -0.67 13.38 16.12
CA GLY A 179 -0.40 12.13 16.81
C GLY A 179 0.66 11.25 16.16
N GLU A 180 1.25 10.38 16.99
CA GLU A 180 2.01 9.23 16.53
C GLU A 180 1.04 8.08 16.26
N TYR A 181 1.09 7.52 15.05
CA TYR A 181 0.24 6.40 14.67
C TYR A 181 1.04 5.12 14.66
N TRP A 182 0.49 4.07 15.27
CA TRP A 182 1.05 2.73 15.17
C TRP A 182 0.27 1.89 14.17
N GLY A 183 1.01 1.04 13.46
CA GLY A 183 0.49 0.10 12.51
C GLY A 183 0.96 -1.33 12.78
N LEU A 184 0.23 -2.29 12.20
CA LEU A 184 0.66 -3.67 12.04
C LEU A 184 1.17 -3.82 10.61
N LEU A 185 2.47 -4.06 10.46
CA LEU A 185 3.04 -4.54 9.22
C LEU A 185 2.99 -6.07 9.21
N ALA A 186 2.26 -6.64 8.28
CA ALA A 186 2.25 -8.09 8.07
C ALA A 186 2.91 -8.46 6.74
N THR A 187 3.71 -9.53 6.78
CA THR A 187 4.23 -10.21 5.58
C THR A 187 3.47 -11.50 5.39
N ILE A 188 2.82 -11.64 4.25
CA ILE A 188 1.89 -12.73 3.96
C ILE A 188 2.32 -13.39 2.65
N LEU A 189 2.49 -14.71 2.67
CA LEU A 189 2.87 -15.51 1.52
C LEU A 189 1.61 -16.05 0.83
N ARG A 190 1.52 -15.94 -0.49
CA ARG A 190 0.51 -16.66 -1.28
C ARG A 190 0.92 -18.13 -1.41
N LEU A 191 0.08 -19.05 -0.94
CA LEU A 191 0.30 -20.48 -1.12
C LEU A 191 -0.08 -20.94 -2.55
N PRO A 192 0.48 -22.06 -3.03
CA PRO A 192 0.17 -22.63 -4.35
C PRO A 192 -1.32 -22.82 -4.63
#